data_AF-C1A9S0-F1
#
_entry.id   AF-C1A9S0-F1
#
_cell.length_a   1.000
_cell.length_b   1.000
_cell.length_c   1.000
_cell.angle_alpha   90.00
_cell.angle_beta   90.00
_cell.angle_gamma   90.00
#
_symmetry.space_group_name_H-M   'P 1'
#
loop_
_entity.id
_entity.type
_entity.pdbx_description
1 polymer ?
#
loop_
_entity_poly.entity_id
_entity_poly.type
_entity_poly.pdbx_seq_one_letter_code
_entity_poly.pdbx_strand_id
1 'polypeptide(L)'
;MNAIRNRRARALLLAAVCASAVACNAADIANFNSPNTSQLEGSPDAGTVNTAVAGVLAGSRAGAGTWASTLGVFGREIINLDGAEPRNVLALLIGPLEPGGFGVDVGWTNSYRNLRTAYTILEVVDRVPDYTAAQRSAVKGFVKTFIAQEYVNQLRVRDTFGLVFDVPKDPAEQGAFITRDEAYTKTAALFDEARADLAAGGTAFPFTLTTGFAGFNTPPTFLRVNRGLKARMETYRGRWADALTAVNESFISTASGTAAALNTGIFHVYSTASGDAVNPLFDPTPRALVAVPEFLTEARNRADGSRDLRASSKAVVGTVNVTTQGISSNVRPTVYPTNVTPVPIIRNEELILIRAEANIGLGNRAAAITDLNFVRTNSGGLPALASDFAGDLITELLYDRRYSLFFEYGHRWVDSRRYNRLGELRKQLPSHRVFPLVPIPIDECNQRTTALPRGCVNVAGN
;
A
#
# COMPACT_ATOMS: atom_id res chain seq x y z
N MET A 1 22.36 52.46 -52.12
CA MET A 1 21.26 51.51 -51.80
C MET A 1 21.56 50.52 -50.66
N ASN A 2 22.82 50.26 -50.27
CA ASN A 2 23.13 49.29 -49.20
C ASN A 2 22.96 49.80 -47.75
N ALA A 3 23.00 51.12 -47.51
CA ALA A 3 22.91 51.67 -46.15
C ALA A 3 21.49 51.63 -45.54
N ILE A 4 20.44 51.71 -46.36
CA ILE A 4 19.03 51.70 -45.90
C ILE A 4 18.56 50.28 -45.57
N ARG A 5 19.11 49.27 -46.27
CA ARG A 5 18.80 47.85 -46.06
C ARG A 5 19.31 47.33 -44.72
N ASN A 6 20.49 47.78 -44.29
CA ASN A 6 21.09 47.42 -43.00
C ASN A 6 20.41 48.08 -41.78
N ARG A 7 19.84 49.28 -41.94
CA ARG A 7 19.07 49.92 -40.85
C ARG A 7 17.72 49.23 -40.60
N ARG A 8 17.05 48.76 -41.66
CA ARG A 8 15.80 47.97 -41.53
C ARG A 8 16.06 46.58 -40.95
N ALA A 9 17.15 45.92 -41.33
CA ALA A 9 17.54 44.63 -40.76
C ALA A 9 17.87 44.71 -39.25
N ARG A 10 18.57 45.77 -38.81
CA ARG A 10 18.88 45.98 -37.39
C ARG A 10 17.63 46.33 -36.55
N ALA A 11 16.68 47.07 -37.11
CA ALA A 11 15.41 47.37 -36.43
C ALA A 11 14.51 46.13 -36.28
N LEU A 12 14.49 45.25 -37.29
CA LEU A 12 13.76 43.98 -37.25
C LEU A 12 14.42 42.96 -36.29
N LEU A 13 15.74 42.95 -36.19
CA LEU A 13 16.46 42.12 -35.21
C LEU A 13 16.26 42.60 -33.77
N LEU A 14 16.21 43.92 -33.52
CA LEU A 14 15.90 44.44 -32.18
C LEU A 14 14.44 44.19 -31.77
N ALA A 15 13.49 44.29 -32.71
CA ALA A 15 12.08 43.97 -32.45
C ALA A 15 11.86 42.48 -32.19
N ALA A 16 12.58 41.60 -32.88
CA ALA A 16 12.53 40.15 -32.64
C ALA A 16 13.16 39.75 -31.29
N VAL A 17 14.23 40.43 -30.86
CA VAL A 17 14.87 40.19 -29.54
C VAL A 17 14.03 40.76 -28.38
N CYS A 18 13.31 41.87 -28.58
CA CYS A 18 12.35 42.35 -27.58
C CYS A 18 11.08 41.47 -27.51
N ALA A 19 10.65 40.88 -28.63
CA ALA A 19 9.52 39.95 -28.63
C ALA A 19 9.85 38.60 -27.96
N SER A 20 11.10 38.13 -28.03
CA SER A 20 11.54 36.92 -27.33
C SER A 20 11.78 37.13 -25.82
N ALA A 21 12.03 38.37 -25.38
CA ALA A 21 12.15 38.71 -23.96
C ALA A 21 10.78 38.79 -23.24
N VAL A 22 9.68 39.08 -23.96
CA VAL A 22 8.32 39.08 -23.40
C VAL A 22 7.66 37.69 -23.47
N ALA A 23 8.15 36.80 -24.34
CA ALA A 23 7.69 35.41 -24.45
C ALA A 23 8.31 34.47 -23.39
N CYS A 24 9.22 34.97 -22.54
CA CYS A 24 9.76 34.25 -21.37
C CYS A 24 9.12 34.70 -20.05
N ASN A 25 7.94 35.35 -20.07
CA ASN A 25 7.04 35.19 -18.94
C ASN A 25 6.43 33.80 -19.09
N ALA A 26 6.83 32.89 -18.20
CA ALA A 26 6.23 31.58 -18.08
C ALA A 26 4.72 31.74 -18.22
N ALA A 27 4.17 31.28 -19.35
CA ALA A 27 2.79 30.89 -19.36
C ALA A 27 2.70 29.88 -18.23
N ASP A 28 1.96 30.25 -17.19
CA ASP A 28 1.57 29.34 -16.12
C ASP A 28 0.67 28.30 -16.79
N ILE A 29 1.30 27.34 -17.48
CA ILE A 29 0.61 26.21 -18.07
C ILE A 29 0.13 25.44 -16.86
N ALA A 30 -1.12 25.68 -16.48
CA ALA A 30 -1.79 24.96 -15.43
C ALA A 30 -1.53 23.47 -15.66
N ASN A 31 -0.75 22.88 -14.75
CA ASN A 31 -0.55 21.45 -14.76
C ASN A 31 -1.86 20.82 -14.30
N PHE A 32 -2.73 20.46 -15.24
CA PHE A 32 -4.02 19.82 -14.95
C PHE A 32 -3.87 18.46 -14.23
N ASN A 33 -2.65 17.94 -14.08
CA ASN A 33 -2.33 16.69 -13.38
C ASN A 33 -1.76 16.90 -11.97
N SER A 34 -1.62 18.13 -11.49
CA SER A 34 -1.31 18.45 -10.10
C SER A 34 -2.29 19.50 -9.58
N PRO A 35 -2.71 19.46 -8.30
CA PRO A 35 -3.44 20.59 -7.71
C PRO A 35 -2.67 21.88 -8.00
N ASN A 36 -3.37 22.96 -8.33
CA ASN A 36 -2.74 24.28 -8.47
C ASN A 36 -2.16 24.66 -7.08
N THR A 37 -0.90 24.33 -6.85
CA THR A 37 -0.22 24.47 -5.56
C THR A 37 -0.21 25.92 -5.10
N SER A 38 -0.14 26.86 -6.05
CA SER A 38 -0.23 28.30 -5.74
C SER A 38 -1.60 28.69 -5.18
N GLN A 39 -2.69 28.14 -5.73
CA GLN A 39 -4.04 28.36 -5.23
C GLN A 39 -4.25 27.67 -3.87
N LEU A 40 -3.82 26.41 -3.74
CA LEU A 40 -3.95 25.65 -2.50
C LEU A 40 -3.20 26.31 -1.33
N GLU A 41 -2.01 26.87 -1.56
CA GLU A 41 -1.21 27.46 -0.49
C GLU A 41 -1.52 28.95 -0.23
N GLY A 42 -1.84 29.70 -1.28
CA GLY A 42 -2.06 31.15 -1.22
C GLY A 42 -3.45 31.55 -0.75
N SER A 43 -4.49 30.89 -1.27
CA SER A 43 -5.90 31.20 -1.00
C SER A 43 -6.74 29.91 -0.94
N PRO A 44 -6.53 29.05 0.07
CA PRO A 44 -7.22 27.76 0.16
C PRO A 44 -8.73 27.95 0.36
N ASP A 45 -9.52 27.25 -0.45
CA ASP A 45 -10.97 27.11 -0.30
C ASP A 45 -11.37 25.63 -0.12
N ALA A 46 -12.64 25.40 0.22
CA ALA A 46 -13.16 24.04 0.44
C ALA A 46 -13.02 23.15 -0.81
N GLY A 47 -13.25 23.71 -2.02
CA GLY A 47 -13.19 22.95 -3.26
C GLY A 47 -11.78 22.45 -3.59
N THR A 48 -10.78 23.30 -3.39
CA THR A 48 -9.37 23.02 -3.65
C THR A 48 -8.83 22.00 -2.65
N VAL A 49 -9.14 22.14 -1.35
CA VAL A 49 -8.75 21.15 -0.34
C VAL A 49 -9.45 19.81 -0.54
N ASN A 50 -10.75 19.80 -0.82
CA ASN A 50 -11.50 18.57 -1.12
C ASN A 50 -10.93 17.83 -2.35
N THR A 51 -10.53 18.57 -3.38
CA THR A 51 -9.88 18.00 -4.57
C THR A 51 -8.51 17.42 -4.24
N ALA A 52 -7.72 18.10 -3.40
CA ALA A 52 -6.44 17.59 -2.93
C ALA A 52 -6.60 16.30 -2.10
N VAL A 53 -7.64 16.18 -1.25
CA VAL A 53 -7.98 14.94 -0.52
C VAL A 53 -8.29 13.79 -1.49
N ALA A 54 -9.03 14.05 -2.57
CA ALA A 54 -9.24 13.05 -3.62
C ALA A 54 -7.91 12.64 -4.30
N GLY A 55 -7.00 13.59 -4.48
CA GLY A 55 -5.62 13.34 -4.93
C GLY A 55 -4.85 12.41 -3.99
N VAL A 56 -5.00 12.55 -2.67
CA VAL A 56 -4.37 11.64 -1.68
C VAL A 56 -4.86 10.20 -1.84
N LEU A 57 -6.16 10.03 -2.10
CA LEU A 57 -6.76 8.71 -2.37
C LEU A 57 -6.28 8.11 -3.69
N ALA A 58 -6.18 8.92 -4.74
CA ALA A 58 -5.65 8.50 -6.02
C ALA A 58 -4.17 8.08 -5.91
N GLY A 59 -3.37 8.86 -5.18
CA GLY A 59 -1.98 8.55 -4.88
C GLY A 59 -1.83 7.25 -4.11
N SER A 60 -2.64 7.04 -3.07
CA SER A 60 -2.63 5.78 -2.29
C SER A 60 -2.95 4.58 -3.18
N ARG A 61 -3.98 4.70 -4.04
CA ARG A 61 -4.39 3.66 -5.00
C ARG A 61 -3.30 3.32 -6.02
N ALA A 62 -2.53 4.31 -6.48
CA ALA A 62 -1.53 4.12 -7.52
C ALA A 62 -0.45 3.08 -7.16
N GLY A 63 -0.17 2.87 -5.87
CA GLY A 63 0.79 1.88 -5.41
C GLY A 63 0.25 0.44 -5.37
N ALA A 64 -1.06 0.22 -5.38
CA ALA A 64 -1.68 -1.08 -5.10
C ALA A 64 -1.15 -2.21 -6.00
N GLY A 65 -0.98 -1.93 -7.29
CA GLY A 65 -0.42 -2.87 -8.26
C GLY A 65 0.99 -3.32 -7.90
N THR A 66 1.88 -2.35 -7.64
CA THR A 66 3.27 -2.60 -7.23
C THR A 66 3.33 -3.38 -5.92
N TRP A 67 2.51 -3.01 -4.94
CA TRP A 67 2.49 -3.69 -3.64
C TRP A 67 2.06 -5.15 -3.77
N ALA A 68 0.95 -5.44 -4.43
CA ALA A 68 0.43 -6.80 -4.52
C ALA A 68 1.30 -7.69 -5.41
N SER A 69 1.85 -7.15 -6.51
CA SER A 69 2.70 -7.92 -7.43
C SER A 69 4.12 -8.10 -6.90
N THR A 70 4.87 -7.02 -6.67
CA THR A 70 6.29 -7.09 -6.28
C THR A 70 6.48 -7.75 -4.92
N LEU A 71 5.68 -7.38 -3.90
CA LEU A 71 5.76 -8.05 -2.60
C LEU A 71 5.20 -9.47 -2.65
N GLY A 72 4.24 -9.74 -3.55
CA GLY A 72 3.79 -11.10 -3.86
C GLY A 72 4.90 -11.98 -4.43
N VAL A 73 5.78 -11.43 -5.27
CA VAL A 73 7.00 -12.11 -5.77
C VAL A 73 7.96 -12.41 -4.62
N PHE A 74 8.26 -11.43 -3.76
CA PHE A 74 9.12 -11.64 -2.60
C PHE A 74 8.51 -12.65 -1.60
N GLY A 75 7.19 -12.65 -1.44
CA GLY A 75 6.45 -13.57 -0.59
C GLY A 75 6.17 -14.95 -1.19
N ARG A 76 6.57 -15.19 -2.46
CA ARG A 76 6.29 -16.43 -3.19
C ARG A 76 4.79 -16.75 -3.27
N GLU A 77 3.98 -15.73 -3.50
CA GLU A 77 2.54 -15.87 -3.73
C GLU A 77 2.24 -15.80 -5.23
N ILE A 78 2.83 -14.80 -5.89
CA ILE A 78 2.66 -14.47 -7.31
C ILE A 78 4.02 -14.45 -7.97
N ILE A 79 4.08 -14.75 -9.25
CA ILE A 79 5.23 -14.50 -10.11
C ILE A 79 4.73 -13.70 -11.32
N ASN A 80 5.53 -12.71 -11.72
CA ASN A 80 5.34 -12.03 -13.00
C ASN A 80 6.27 -12.67 -14.04
N LEU A 81 5.70 -13.43 -14.96
CA LEU A 81 6.38 -14.16 -16.03
C LEU A 81 6.24 -13.49 -17.40
N ASP A 82 6.00 -12.18 -17.43
CA ASP A 82 5.93 -11.41 -18.68
C ASP A 82 7.19 -11.60 -19.52
N GLY A 83 7.06 -12.27 -20.67
CA GLY A 83 8.19 -12.52 -21.57
C GLY A 83 8.80 -11.25 -22.17
N ALA A 84 8.06 -10.14 -22.19
CA ALA A 84 8.57 -8.84 -22.61
C ALA A 84 9.34 -8.11 -21.50
N GLU A 85 9.23 -8.56 -20.24
CA GLU A 85 9.89 -7.95 -19.09
C GLU A 85 10.58 -9.01 -18.21
N PRO A 86 11.70 -9.59 -18.68
CA PRO A 86 12.41 -10.64 -17.97
C PRO A 86 13.02 -10.19 -16.64
N ARG A 87 13.16 -8.86 -16.40
CA ARG A 87 13.69 -8.33 -15.14
C ARG A 87 12.79 -8.64 -13.95
N ASN A 88 11.50 -8.91 -14.17
CA ASN A 88 10.59 -9.42 -13.12
C ASN A 88 11.09 -10.71 -12.47
N VAL A 89 11.88 -11.52 -13.18
CA VAL A 89 12.55 -12.70 -12.62
C VAL A 89 14.02 -12.39 -12.32
N LEU A 90 14.75 -11.85 -13.30
CA LEU A 90 16.20 -11.64 -13.18
C LEU A 90 16.57 -10.72 -12.01
N ALA A 91 15.83 -9.63 -11.79
CA ALA A 91 16.12 -8.69 -10.70
C ALA A 91 15.45 -9.09 -9.38
N LEU A 92 14.20 -9.56 -9.40
CA LEU A 92 13.42 -9.81 -8.18
C LEU A 92 13.60 -11.20 -7.59
N LEU A 93 14.25 -12.12 -8.31
CA LEU A 93 14.50 -13.48 -7.84
C LEU A 93 15.97 -13.90 -7.94
N ILE A 94 16.82 -13.34 -8.80
CA ILE A 94 18.19 -13.86 -9.03
C ILE A 94 19.30 -12.90 -8.58
N GLY A 95 19.31 -11.67 -9.10
CA GLY A 95 20.33 -10.68 -8.79
C GLY A 95 20.20 -10.12 -7.36
N PRO A 96 21.25 -9.51 -6.80
CA PRO A 96 21.05 -8.67 -5.61
C PRO A 96 20.04 -7.56 -5.93
N LEU A 97 19.26 -7.12 -4.94
CA LEU A 97 18.51 -5.88 -5.06
C LEU A 97 19.48 -4.72 -4.88
N GLU A 98 19.60 -3.87 -5.90
CA GLU A 98 20.53 -2.73 -5.91
C GLU A 98 19.73 -1.43 -5.84
N PRO A 99 20.21 -0.35 -5.19
CA PRO A 99 19.48 0.93 -5.11
C PRO A 99 18.93 1.44 -6.46
N GLY A 100 19.69 1.25 -7.56
CA GLY A 100 19.29 1.64 -8.92
C GLY A 100 18.64 0.52 -9.74
N GLY A 101 18.38 -0.62 -9.12
CA GLY A 101 17.89 -1.83 -9.76
C GLY A 101 16.38 -1.80 -10.06
N PHE A 102 15.97 -2.64 -11.01
CA PHE A 102 14.57 -2.81 -11.37
C PHE A 102 13.73 -3.26 -10.15
N GLY A 103 12.59 -2.60 -9.96
CA GLY A 103 11.62 -2.98 -8.92
C GLY A 103 12.07 -2.65 -7.48
N VAL A 104 13.05 -1.77 -7.27
CA VAL A 104 13.50 -1.32 -5.94
C VAL A 104 12.74 -0.10 -5.41
N ASP A 105 12.19 0.73 -6.31
CA ASP A 105 11.31 1.85 -5.91
C ASP A 105 10.21 1.36 -4.97
N VAL A 106 9.54 0.25 -5.34
CA VAL A 106 8.45 -0.38 -4.57
C VAL A 106 7.56 0.67 -3.89
N GLY A 107 7.08 1.65 -4.65
CA GLY A 107 6.16 2.68 -4.17
C GLY A 107 6.80 3.85 -3.40
N TRP A 108 8.12 3.93 -3.24
CA TRP A 108 8.79 5.05 -2.56
C TRP A 108 8.44 6.39 -3.18
N THR A 109 8.68 6.56 -4.47
CA THR A 109 8.40 7.80 -5.19
C THR A 109 6.93 8.20 -5.05
N ASN A 110 6.03 7.23 -5.19
CA ASN A 110 4.60 7.46 -5.04
C ASN A 110 4.21 7.86 -3.61
N SER A 111 4.71 7.15 -2.59
CA SER A 111 4.42 7.42 -1.18
C SER A 111 4.91 8.82 -0.78
N TYR A 112 6.12 9.24 -1.14
CA TYR A 112 6.62 10.56 -0.76
C TYR A 112 5.95 11.71 -1.51
N ARG A 113 5.55 11.48 -2.78
CA ARG A 113 4.67 12.42 -3.49
C ARG A 113 3.32 12.55 -2.79
N ASN A 114 2.73 11.43 -2.35
CA ASN A 114 1.46 11.42 -1.65
C ASN A 114 1.54 12.09 -0.27
N LEU A 115 2.61 11.83 0.47
CA LEU A 115 2.93 12.47 1.75
C LEU A 115 3.03 13.98 1.59
N ARG A 116 3.73 14.48 0.56
CA ARG A 116 3.85 15.91 0.29
C ARG A 116 2.48 16.57 0.10
N THR A 117 1.63 16.01 -0.76
CA THR A 117 0.25 16.49 -0.94
C THR A 117 -0.53 16.50 0.37
N ALA A 118 -0.41 15.43 1.17
CA ALA A 118 -1.09 15.30 2.44
C ALA A 118 -0.62 16.34 3.47
N TYR A 119 0.68 16.59 3.59
CA TYR A 119 1.21 17.63 4.47
C TYR A 119 0.81 19.04 4.02
N THR A 120 0.80 19.33 2.71
CA THR A 120 0.28 20.60 2.19
C THR A 120 -1.18 20.81 2.61
N ILE A 121 -2.03 19.77 2.58
CA ILE A 121 -3.40 19.86 3.09
C ILE A 121 -3.42 20.24 4.59
N LEU A 122 -2.58 19.59 5.41
CA LEU A 122 -2.50 19.88 6.84
C LEU A 122 -2.00 21.30 7.15
N GLU A 123 -1.12 21.87 6.31
CA GLU A 123 -0.65 23.25 6.44
C GLU A 123 -1.72 24.31 6.13
N VAL A 124 -2.67 23.99 5.25
CA VAL A 124 -3.63 24.99 4.72
C VAL A 124 -5.03 24.84 5.32
N VAL A 125 -5.40 23.66 5.83
CA VAL A 125 -6.78 23.33 6.23
C VAL A 125 -7.35 24.28 7.29
N ASP A 126 -6.52 24.78 8.21
CA ASP A 126 -6.94 25.72 9.25
C ASP A 126 -7.25 27.13 8.71
N ARG A 127 -6.71 27.46 7.54
CA ARG A 127 -6.91 28.74 6.86
C ARG A 127 -8.10 28.73 5.89
N VAL A 128 -8.74 27.58 5.68
CA VAL A 128 -9.91 27.48 4.78
C VAL A 128 -11.08 28.24 5.42
N PRO A 129 -11.57 29.33 4.78
CA PRO A 129 -12.62 30.16 5.36
C PRO A 129 -13.97 29.44 5.42
N ASP A 130 -14.25 28.56 4.47
CA ASP A 130 -15.56 27.90 4.29
C ASP A 130 -15.74 26.63 5.14
N TYR A 131 -14.72 26.24 5.93
CA TYR A 131 -14.82 25.09 6.82
C TYR A 131 -15.19 25.50 8.25
N THR A 132 -16.15 24.78 8.81
CA THR A 132 -16.38 24.71 10.25
C THR A 132 -15.21 24.04 10.97
N ALA A 133 -15.09 24.23 12.28
CA ALA A 133 -14.08 23.54 13.11
C ALA A 133 -14.19 22.00 13.00
N ALA A 134 -15.42 21.48 12.91
CA ALA A 134 -15.66 20.05 12.72
C ALA A 134 -15.16 19.58 11.35
N GLN A 135 -15.43 20.32 10.27
CA GLN A 135 -14.94 19.96 8.93
C GLN A 135 -13.41 19.99 8.84
N ARG A 136 -12.75 20.98 9.46
CA ARG A 136 -11.27 21.02 9.55
C ARG A 136 -10.73 19.77 10.25
N SER A 137 -11.32 19.40 11.38
CA SER A 137 -10.93 18.21 12.15
C SER A 137 -11.18 16.92 11.34
N ALA A 138 -12.32 16.83 10.64
CA ALA A 138 -12.63 15.70 9.77
C ALA A 138 -11.57 15.51 8.66
N VAL A 139 -11.17 16.60 7.99
CA VAL A 139 -10.10 16.58 6.97
C VAL A 139 -8.77 16.15 7.57
N LYS A 140 -8.35 16.76 8.70
CA LYS A 140 -7.10 16.41 9.39
C LYS A 140 -7.05 14.93 9.74
N GLY A 141 -8.11 14.42 10.36
CA GLY A 141 -8.19 13.04 10.79
C GLY A 141 -8.15 12.04 9.63
N PHE A 142 -8.83 12.36 8.53
CA PHE A 142 -8.78 11.56 7.31
C PHE A 142 -7.36 11.55 6.70
N VAL A 143 -6.78 12.73 6.49
CA VAL A 143 -5.46 12.90 5.85
C VAL A 143 -4.35 12.27 6.68
N LYS A 144 -4.32 12.50 8.01
CA LYS A 144 -3.33 11.88 8.91
C LYS A 144 -3.41 10.35 8.92
N THR A 145 -4.62 9.77 8.74
CA THR A 145 -4.76 8.32 8.61
C THR A 145 -4.03 7.79 7.37
N PHE A 146 -4.13 8.49 6.23
CA PHE A 146 -3.42 8.10 5.01
C PHE A 146 -1.92 8.38 5.08
N ILE A 147 -1.49 9.48 5.71
CA ILE A 147 -0.07 9.73 6.01
C ILE A 147 0.52 8.56 6.80
N ALA A 148 -0.16 8.16 7.88
CA ALA A 148 0.29 7.03 8.69
C ALA A 148 0.37 5.74 7.85
N GLN A 149 -0.63 5.47 7.00
CA GLN A 149 -0.62 4.30 6.12
C GLN A 149 0.52 4.32 5.09
N GLU A 150 0.90 5.47 4.52
CA GLU A 150 2.06 5.57 3.63
C GLU A 150 3.37 5.21 4.38
N TYR A 151 3.53 5.67 5.63
CA TYR A 151 4.69 5.26 6.44
C TYR A 151 4.68 3.77 6.75
N VAL A 152 3.53 3.18 7.12
CA VAL A 152 3.42 1.72 7.31
C VAL A 152 3.85 0.97 6.05
N ASN A 153 3.42 1.44 4.88
CA ASN A 153 3.77 0.83 3.60
C ASN A 153 5.28 0.87 3.31
N GLN A 154 5.97 1.95 3.67
CA GLN A 154 7.43 2.04 3.49
C GLN A 154 8.19 1.28 4.59
N LEU A 155 7.74 1.33 5.85
CA LEU A 155 8.39 0.64 6.97
C LEU A 155 8.36 -0.88 6.81
N ARG A 156 7.29 -1.46 6.27
CA ARG A 156 7.27 -2.91 5.99
C ARG A 156 8.22 -3.32 4.86
N VAL A 157 8.72 -2.39 4.04
CA VAL A 157 9.59 -2.68 2.90
C VAL A 157 11.05 -2.42 3.23
N ARG A 158 11.34 -1.25 3.81
CA ARG A 158 12.69 -0.80 4.18
C ARG A 158 13.13 -1.35 5.52
N ASP A 159 12.18 -1.62 6.41
CA ASP A 159 12.37 -2.24 7.72
C ASP A 159 13.50 -1.57 8.50
N THR A 160 14.59 -2.30 8.78
CA THR A 160 15.73 -1.82 9.56
C THR A 160 16.50 -0.67 8.93
N PHE A 161 16.30 -0.37 7.64
CA PHE A 161 16.89 0.81 7.01
C PHE A 161 16.22 2.13 7.43
N GLY A 162 15.03 2.07 8.02
CA GLY A 162 14.29 3.27 8.39
C GLY A 162 13.79 4.05 7.16
N LEU A 163 13.41 5.30 7.39
CA LEU A 163 12.89 6.20 6.37
C LEU A 163 13.01 7.67 6.79
N VAL A 164 12.64 8.58 5.88
CA VAL A 164 12.47 10.00 6.17
C VAL A 164 11.03 10.22 6.62
N PHE A 165 10.84 10.64 7.87
CA PHE A 165 9.49 10.82 8.42
C PHE A 165 8.99 12.24 8.19
N ASP A 166 9.66 13.25 8.70
CA ASP A 166 9.22 14.63 8.57
C ASP A 166 9.64 15.19 7.19
N VAL A 167 8.74 15.09 6.19
CA VAL A 167 9.00 15.51 4.81
C VAL A 167 9.07 17.04 4.76
N PRO A 168 10.23 17.65 4.43
CA PRO A 168 10.35 19.10 4.39
C PRO A 168 9.44 19.71 3.31
N LYS A 169 8.93 20.91 3.60
CA LYS A 169 8.13 21.68 2.64
C LYS A 169 8.98 22.04 1.41
N ASP A 170 10.18 22.56 1.63
CA ASP A 170 11.11 22.86 0.56
C ASP A 170 11.64 21.56 -0.06
N PRO A 171 11.38 21.26 -1.35
CA PRO A 171 11.98 20.10 -2.02
C PRO A 171 13.51 20.09 -2.06
N ALA A 172 14.17 21.24 -1.87
CA ALA A 172 15.62 21.32 -1.80
C ALA A 172 16.17 20.87 -0.44
N GLU A 173 15.34 20.82 0.60
CA GLU A 173 15.74 20.35 1.93
C GLU A 173 15.57 18.83 2.07
N GLN A 174 16.58 18.18 2.64
CA GLN A 174 16.56 16.73 2.87
C GLN A 174 16.17 16.43 4.31
N GLY A 175 15.02 15.80 4.50
CA GLY A 175 14.59 15.34 5.82
C GLY A 175 15.55 14.30 6.39
N ALA A 176 15.65 14.21 7.72
CA ALA A 176 16.54 13.23 8.36
C ALA A 176 15.98 11.80 8.24
N PHE A 177 16.88 10.83 8.01
CA PHE A 177 16.53 9.42 8.19
C PHE A 177 16.45 9.10 9.68
N ILE A 178 15.36 8.45 10.06
CA ILE A 178 15.15 7.97 11.42
C ILE A 178 15.09 6.45 11.45
N THR A 179 15.32 5.89 12.64
CA THR A 179 15.27 4.44 12.81
C THR A 179 13.87 3.89 12.60
N ARG A 180 13.77 2.60 12.30
CA ARG A 180 12.49 1.88 12.18
C ARG A 180 11.60 2.07 13.40
N ASP A 181 12.17 1.90 14.60
CA ASP A 181 11.40 1.88 15.84
C ASP A 181 10.90 3.30 16.21
N GLU A 182 11.72 4.33 15.94
CA GLU A 182 11.30 5.72 16.04
C GLU A 182 10.18 6.05 15.04
N ALA A 183 10.35 5.66 13.77
CA ALA A 183 9.35 5.89 12.74
C ALA A 183 8.01 5.23 13.07
N TYR A 184 8.01 3.96 13.46
CA TYR A 184 6.78 3.29 13.91
C TYR A 184 6.13 3.97 15.12
N THR A 185 6.93 4.52 16.04
CA THR A 185 6.41 5.26 17.20
C THR A 185 5.74 6.56 16.78
N LYS A 186 6.36 7.34 15.88
CA LYS A 186 5.75 8.53 15.29
C LYS A 186 4.51 8.18 14.45
N THR A 187 4.53 7.09 13.68
CA THR A 187 3.36 6.61 12.93
C THR A 187 2.19 6.23 13.85
N ALA A 188 2.48 5.60 14.99
CA ALA A 188 1.45 5.29 15.99
C ALA A 188 0.80 6.56 16.56
N ALA A 189 1.62 7.59 16.85
CA ALA A 189 1.13 8.89 17.29
C ALA A 189 0.25 9.55 16.22
N LEU A 190 0.65 9.52 14.94
CA LEU A 190 -0.19 10.02 13.83
C LEU A 190 -1.55 9.34 13.75
N PHE A 191 -1.61 8.01 13.94
CA PHE A 191 -2.88 7.31 14.00
C PHE A 191 -3.74 7.83 15.16
N ASP A 192 -3.16 8.05 16.33
CA ASP A 192 -3.90 8.53 17.52
C ASP A 192 -4.35 9.98 17.41
N GLU A 193 -3.53 10.87 16.85
CA GLU A 193 -3.96 12.21 16.48
C GLU A 193 -5.11 12.17 15.49
N ALA A 194 -5.01 11.32 14.46
CA ALA A 194 -6.08 11.15 13.49
C ALA A 194 -7.38 10.67 14.13
N ARG A 195 -7.31 9.77 15.12
CA ARG A 195 -8.49 9.35 15.90
C ARG A 195 -9.12 10.52 16.64
N ALA A 196 -8.32 11.37 17.29
CA ALA A 196 -8.82 12.55 17.99
C ALA A 196 -9.49 13.54 17.03
N ASP A 197 -8.85 13.83 15.90
CA ASP A 197 -9.37 14.70 14.84
C ASP A 197 -10.68 14.15 14.24
N LEU A 198 -10.78 12.83 14.00
CA LEU A 198 -12.00 12.19 13.51
C LEU A 198 -13.14 12.22 14.54
N ALA A 199 -12.83 12.09 15.83
CA ALA A 199 -13.83 12.21 16.90
C ALA A 199 -14.39 13.64 17.00
N ALA A 200 -13.57 14.65 16.71
CA ALA A 200 -13.98 16.05 16.59
C ALA A 200 -14.58 16.40 15.20
N GLY A 201 -14.59 15.45 14.26
CA GLY A 201 -14.93 15.67 12.85
C GLY A 201 -16.42 15.85 12.53
N GLY A 202 -17.31 15.78 13.53
CA GLY A 202 -18.76 15.82 13.30
C GLY A 202 -19.29 14.55 12.63
N THR A 203 -20.40 14.65 11.91
CA THR A 203 -21.15 13.49 11.37
C THR A 203 -20.94 13.24 9.87
N ALA A 204 -20.28 14.16 9.15
CA ALA A 204 -20.04 14.05 7.70
C ALA A 204 -18.70 14.67 7.31
N PHE A 205 -18.04 14.08 6.30
CA PHE A 205 -16.88 14.69 5.67
C PHE A 205 -17.30 15.85 4.76
N PRO A 206 -16.47 16.90 4.62
CA PRO A 206 -16.73 17.98 3.66
C PRO A 206 -16.43 17.60 2.21
N PHE A 207 -15.89 16.40 1.96
CA PHE A 207 -15.54 15.86 0.64
C PHE A 207 -16.26 14.53 0.38
N THR A 208 -16.36 14.18 -0.90
CA THR A 208 -16.96 12.91 -1.33
C THR A 208 -15.91 11.80 -1.37
N LEU A 209 -16.26 10.64 -0.80
CA LEU A 209 -15.48 9.42 -0.90
C LEU A 209 -16.03 8.51 -2.00
N THR A 210 -15.16 7.68 -2.56
CA THR A 210 -15.55 6.70 -3.57
C THR A 210 -16.44 5.61 -2.95
N THR A 211 -17.09 4.82 -3.80
CA THR A 211 -17.90 3.66 -3.37
C THR A 211 -17.09 2.62 -2.57
N GLY A 212 -15.76 2.64 -2.67
CA GLY A 212 -14.87 1.80 -1.87
C GLY A 212 -14.88 2.09 -0.37
N PHE A 213 -15.49 3.21 0.05
CA PHE A 213 -15.65 3.59 1.45
C PHE A 213 -17.10 3.45 1.93
N ALA A 214 -17.96 2.73 1.20
CA ALA A 214 -19.35 2.52 1.59
C ALA A 214 -19.45 1.95 3.03
N GLY A 215 -20.23 2.61 3.90
CA GLY A 215 -20.34 2.25 5.32
C GLY A 215 -19.22 2.79 6.21
N PHE A 216 -18.19 3.41 5.63
CA PHE A 216 -17.03 4.01 6.28
C PHE A 216 -16.76 5.45 5.80
N ASN A 217 -17.80 6.12 5.33
CA ASN A 217 -17.75 7.41 4.65
C ASN A 217 -18.17 8.61 5.52
N THR A 218 -18.10 8.46 6.85
CA THR A 218 -18.30 9.55 7.82
C THR A 218 -17.17 9.53 8.85
N PRO A 219 -16.87 10.64 9.55
CA PRO A 219 -15.80 10.66 10.54
C PRO A 219 -15.92 9.55 11.61
N PRO A 220 -17.10 9.29 12.22
CA PRO A 220 -17.24 8.21 13.21
C PRO A 220 -17.04 6.81 12.63
N THR A 221 -17.50 6.56 11.40
CA THR A 221 -17.36 5.24 10.77
C THR A 221 -15.92 5.02 10.26
N PHE A 222 -15.30 6.04 9.68
CA PHE A 222 -13.91 6.02 9.23
C PHE A 222 -12.91 5.93 10.39
N LEU A 223 -13.24 6.44 11.58
CA LEU A 223 -12.44 6.22 12.79
C LEU A 223 -12.19 4.74 13.03
N ARG A 224 -13.20 3.88 12.81
CA ARG A 224 -13.06 2.42 12.95
C ARG A 224 -12.06 1.83 11.96
N VAL A 225 -11.96 2.42 10.75
CA VAL A 225 -10.94 2.05 9.76
C VAL A 225 -9.55 2.45 10.25
N ASN A 226 -9.39 3.69 10.70
CA ASN A 226 -8.15 4.20 11.27
C ASN A 226 -7.65 3.28 12.41
N ARG A 227 -8.55 2.81 13.29
CA ARG A 227 -8.23 1.87 14.36
C ARG A 227 -7.80 0.48 13.84
N GLY A 228 -8.46 -0.02 12.79
CA GLY A 228 -8.05 -1.27 12.13
C GLY A 228 -6.65 -1.20 11.51
N LEU A 229 -6.34 -0.09 10.82
CA LEU A 229 -5.02 0.13 10.23
C LEU A 229 -3.93 0.30 11.29
N LYS A 230 -4.23 0.99 12.40
CA LYS A 230 -3.33 1.04 13.57
C LYS A 230 -3.09 -0.37 14.12
N ALA A 231 -4.14 -1.18 14.31
CA ALA A 231 -4.00 -2.53 14.83
C ALA A 231 -3.06 -3.40 13.97
N ARG A 232 -3.18 -3.33 12.63
CA ARG A 232 -2.23 -3.96 11.70
C ARG A 232 -0.80 -3.52 11.99
N MET A 233 -0.54 -2.21 12.06
CA MET A 233 0.80 -1.70 12.34
C MET A 233 1.33 -2.15 13.71
N GLU A 234 0.49 -2.16 14.74
CA GLU A 234 0.93 -2.58 16.09
C GLU A 234 1.32 -4.06 16.14
N THR A 235 0.69 -4.92 15.33
CA THR A 235 1.20 -6.29 15.16
C THR A 235 2.61 -6.28 14.58
N TYR A 236 2.91 -5.44 13.58
CA TYR A 236 4.26 -5.31 13.00
C TYR A 236 5.31 -4.87 14.03
N ARG A 237 4.90 -4.11 15.05
CA ARG A 237 5.74 -3.67 16.17
C ARG A 237 5.85 -4.69 17.30
N GLY A 238 5.10 -5.80 17.26
CA GLY A 238 5.00 -6.75 18.37
C GLY A 238 4.29 -6.17 19.61
N ARG A 239 3.52 -5.09 19.43
CA ARG A 239 2.82 -4.38 20.51
C ARG A 239 1.42 -4.99 20.68
N TRP A 240 1.36 -6.21 21.20
CA TRP A 240 0.14 -7.02 21.19
C TRP A 240 -1.03 -6.40 21.99
N ALA A 241 -0.76 -5.78 23.13
CA ALA A 241 -1.80 -5.09 23.92
C ALA A 241 -2.37 -3.86 23.17
N ASP A 242 -1.50 -3.11 22.48
CA ASP A 242 -1.90 -1.95 21.68
C ASP A 242 -2.69 -2.39 20.43
N ALA A 243 -2.25 -3.47 19.78
CA ALA A 243 -2.96 -4.10 18.67
C ALA A 243 -4.35 -4.58 19.09
N LEU A 244 -4.47 -5.23 20.25
CA LEU A 244 -5.75 -5.71 20.78
C LEU A 244 -6.70 -4.56 21.13
N THR A 245 -6.16 -3.48 21.71
CA THR A 245 -6.94 -2.25 21.98
C THR A 245 -7.45 -1.65 20.68
N ALA A 246 -6.57 -1.41 19.71
CA ALA A 246 -6.92 -0.79 18.44
C ALA A 246 -7.90 -1.66 17.63
N VAL A 247 -7.72 -2.98 17.59
CA VAL A 247 -8.64 -3.86 16.83
C VAL A 247 -10.03 -3.90 17.47
N ASN A 248 -10.16 -3.82 18.79
CA ASN A 248 -11.47 -3.78 19.46
C ASN A 248 -12.21 -2.45 19.25
N GLU A 249 -11.49 -1.35 19.00
CA GLU A 249 -12.07 -0.06 18.59
C GLU A 249 -12.42 0.01 17.09
N SER A 250 -12.06 -1.03 16.32
CA SER A 250 -12.28 -1.06 14.87
C SER A 250 -13.70 -1.50 14.49
N PHE A 251 -13.87 -1.92 13.23
CA PHE A 251 -15.11 -2.49 12.72
C PHE A 251 -15.10 -4.04 12.72
N ILE A 252 -14.18 -4.65 13.48
CA ILE A 252 -14.14 -6.11 13.65
C ILE A 252 -15.50 -6.66 14.06
N SER A 253 -15.92 -7.74 13.43
CA SER A 253 -17.18 -8.42 13.72
C SER A 253 -17.08 -9.91 13.46
N THR A 254 -17.54 -10.69 14.43
CA THR A 254 -17.71 -12.15 14.33
C THR A 254 -19.19 -12.55 14.41
N ALA A 255 -20.10 -11.60 14.22
CA ALA A 255 -21.55 -11.82 14.28
C ALA A 255 -22.09 -12.65 13.10
N SER A 256 -21.38 -12.65 11.96
CA SER A 256 -21.75 -13.40 10.77
C SER A 256 -20.50 -13.88 10.03
N GLY A 257 -20.48 -15.15 9.66
CA GLY A 257 -19.40 -15.79 8.90
C GLY A 257 -19.59 -15.74 7.38
N THR A 258 -20.57 -15.01 6.85
CA THR A 258 -20.75 -14.96 5.39
C THR A 258 -19.59 -14.27 4.69
N ALA A 259 -19.35 -14.62 3.42
CA ALA A 259 -18.31 -13.97 2.61
C ALA A 259 -18.46 -12.44 2.57
N ALA A 260 -19.69 -11.92 2.51
CA ALA A 260 -19.94 -10.48 2.56
C ALA A 260 -19.55 -9.84 3.91
N ALA A 261 -19.82 -10.52 5.03
CA ALA A 261 -19.45 -10.04 6.36
C ALA A 261 -17.93 -10.06 6.58
N LEU A 262 -17.25 -11.12 6.12
CA LEU A 262 -15.79 -11.24 6.14
C LEU A 262 -15.10 -10.23 5.21
N ASN A 263 -15.75 -9.88 4.10
CA ASN A 263 -15.26 -8.90 3.12
C ASN A 263 -15.71 -7.46 3.41
N THR A 264 -16.37 -7.19 4.55
CA THR A 264 -16.70 -5.81 4.94
C THR A 264 -15.40 -5.04 5.21
N GLY A 265 -15.24 -3.85 4.63
CA GLY A 265 -14.00 -3.08 4.74
C GLY A 265 -13.97 -1.89 3.78
N ILE A 266 -12.77 -1.32 3.59
CA ILE A 266 -12.54 -0.26 2.61
C ILE A 266 -11.63 -0.73 1.47
N PHE A 267 -11.86 -0.17 0.28
CA PHE A 267 -11.26 -0.64 -0.96
C PHE A 267 -10.77 0.52 -1.82
N HIS A 268 -9.70 0.29 -2.57
CA HIS A 268 -9.45 1.07 -3.78
C HIS A 268 -10.36 0.58 -4.90
N VAL A 269 -11.13 1.49 -5.48
CA VAL A 269 -12.00 1.22 -6.64
C VAL A 269 -11.34 1.69 -7.92
N TYR A 270 -11.77 1.11 -9.04
CA TYR A 270 -11.24 1.35 -10.37
C TYR A 270 -12.41 1.52 -11.35
N SER A 271 -12.19 2.24 -12.45
CA SER A 271 -13.20 2.41 -13.49
C SER A 271 -12.57 2.57 -14.87
N THR A 272 -13.39 2.43 -15.91
CA THR A 272 -13.03 2.74 -17.29
C THR A 272 -13.47 4.15 -17.70
N ALA A 273 -13.90 4.98 -16.74
CA ALA A 273 -14.28 6.36 -17.03
C ALA A 273 -13.06 7.15 -17.49
N SER A 274 -13.28 8.12 -18.39
CA SER A 274 -12.20 8.99 -18.87
C SER A 274 -11.50 9.69 -17.72
N GLY A 275 -10.17 9.61 -17.67
CA GLY A 275 -9.35 10.19 -16.61
C GLY A 275 -9.20 9.34 -15.34
N ASP A 276 -9.79 8.13 -15.29
CA ASP A 276 -9.61 7.18 -14.19
C ASP A 276 -8.71 5.99 -14.60
N ALA A 277 -8.34 5.16 -13.62
CA ALA A 277 -7.48 3.99 -13.80
C ALA A 277 -8.25 2.68 -13.70
N VAL A 278 -7.83 1.71 -14.51
CA VAL A 278 -8.21 0.30 -14.39
C VAL A 278 -7.35 -0.41 -13.34
N ASN A 279 -7.85 -1.51 -12.78
CA ASN A 279 -7.13 -2.33 -11.82
C ASN A 279 -5.89 -2.96 -12.49
N PRO A 280 -4.65 -2.63 -12.04
CA PRO A 280 -3.42 -3.14 -12.63
C PRO A 280 -3.16 -4.63 -12.34
N LEU A 281 -3.95 -5.26 -11.46
CA LEU A 281 -3.84 -6.67 -11.08
C LEU A 281 -4.77 -7.58 -11.89
N PHE A 282 -5.53 -7.00 -12.83
CA PHE A 282 -6.39 -7.74 -13.73
C PHE A 282 -5.59 -8.37 -14.87
N ASP A 283 -5.46 -9.70 -14.83
CA ASP A 283 -4.86 -10.52 -15.89
C ASP A 283 -5.71 -11.80 -16.09
N PRO A 284 -6.92 -11.70 -16.68
CA PRO A 284 -7.91 -12.78 -16.71
C PRO A 284 -7.49 -13.94 -17.63
N THR A 285 -6.61 -13.69 -18.58
CA THR A 285 -6.02 -14.68 -19.48
C THR A 285 -4.52 -14.57 -19.26
N PRO A 286 -3.98 -15.28 -18.24
CA PRO A 286 -2.70 -14.94 -17.61
C PRO A 286 -1.63 -14.78 -18.67
N ARG A 287 -1.33 -13.52 -19.01
CA ARG A 287 -0.28 -13.15 -19.95
C ARG A 287 1.04 -13.05 -19.22
N ALA A 288 0.99 -12.65 -17.95
CA ALA A 288 2.15 -12.32 -17.14
C ALA A 288 1.98 -12.76 -15.68
N LEU A 289 0.85 -12.45 -15.05
CA LEU A 289 0.66 -12.66 -13.61
C LEU A 289 0.08 -14.05 -13.33
N VAL A 290 0.87 -14.86 -12.63
CA VAL A 290 0.52 -16.23 -12.25
C VAL A 290 0.78 -16.45 -10.77
N ALA A 291 0.00 -17.31 -10.12
CA ALA A 291 0.34 -17.77 -8.79
C ALA A 291 1.49 -18.79 -8.86
N VAL A 292 2.25 -18.91 -7.76
CA VAL A 292 3.13 -20.08 -7.61
C VAL A 292 2.26 -21.36 -7.59
N PRO A 293 2.67 -22.46 -8.26
CA PRO A 293 1.89 -23.70 -8.23
C PRO A 293 1.58 -24.21 -6.83
N GLU A 294 2.51 -23.98 -5.90
CA GLU A 294 2.40 -24.37 -4.49
C GLU A 294 1.26 -23.69 -3.73
N PHE A 295 0.73 -22.57 -4.24
CA PHE A 295 -0.44 -21.95 -3.63
C PHE A 295 -1.61 -22.93 -3.58
N LEU A 296 -1.86 -23.67 -4.65
CA LEU A 296 -2.92 -24.68 -4.71
C LEU A 296 -2.50 -26.03 -4.12
N THR A 297 -1.27 -26.49 -4.36
CA THR A 297 -0.87 -27.84 -3.94
C THR A 297 -0.61 -27.96 -2.44
N GLU A 298 -0.20 -26.87 -1.77
CA GLU A 298 0.01 -26.82 -0.31
C GLU A 298 -1.27 -26.48 0.47
N ALA A 299 -2.37 -26.14 -0.21
CA ALA A 299 -3.64 -25.84 0.46
C ALA A 299 -4.17 -27.08 1.18
N ARG A 300 -4.56 -26.93 2.45
CA ARG A 300 -5.05 -28.05 3.26
C ARG A 300 -6.37 -28.57 2.70
N ASN A 301 -6.63 -29.85 2.93
CA ASN A 301 -7.89 -30.47 2.55
C ASN A 301 -8.97 -30.19 3.60
N ARG A 302 -10.18 -29.94 3.10
CA ARG A 302 -11.43 -30.00 3.84
C ARG A 302 -11.78 -31.46 4.16
N ALA A 303 -12.80 -31.65 5.00
CA ALA A 303 -13.25 -32.99 5.41
C ALA A 303 -13.73 -33.87 4.23
N ASP A 304 -14.25 -33.25 3.16
CA ASP A 304 -14.71 -33.90 1.93
C ASP A 304 -13.56 -34.22 0.94
N GLY A 305 -12.31 -33.93 1.30
CA GLY A 305 -11.13 -34.13 0.46
C GLY A 305 -10.86 -33.01 -0.55
N SER A 306 -11.77 -32.04 -0.71
CA SER A 306 -11.54 -30.84 -1.53
C SER A 306 -10.56 -29.87 -0.84
N ARG A 307 -9.98 -28.92 -1.58
CA ARG A 307 -9.02 -27.95 -1.03
C ARG A 307 -9.73 -26.83 -0.25
N ASP A 308 -9.00 -26.21 0.67
CA ASP A 308 -9.38 -24.97 1.35
C ASP A 308 -10.05 -23.99 0.40
N LEU A 309 -11.27 -23.54 0.75
CA LEU A 309 -12.09 -22.73 -0.13
C LEU A 309 -11.39 -21.43 -0.54
N ARG A 310 -10.59 -20.85 0.35
CA ARG A 310 -9.82 -19.62 0.07
C ARG A 310 -8.77 -19.84 -1.01
N ALA A 311 -8.20 -21.04 -1.12
CA ALA A 311 -7.27 -21.36 -2.20
C ALA A 311 -8.03 -21.54 -3.52
N SER A 312 -9.07 -22.38 -3.52
CA SER A 312 -9.82 -22.72 -4.73
C SER A 312 -10.67 -21.57 -5.29
N SER A 313 -11.05 -20.59 -4.46
CA SER A 313 -11.79 -19.41 -4.92
C SER A 313 -10.88 -18.31 -5.46
N LYS A 314 -9.59 -18.33 -5.10
CA LYS A 314 -8.63 -17.26 -5.42
C LYS A 314 -7.61 -17.62 -6.49
N ALA A 315 -7.48 -18.90 -6.83
CA ALA A 315 -6.70 -19.32 -7.98
C ALA A 315 -7.25 -20.61 -8.58
N VAL A 316 -6.97 -20.81 -9.87
CA VAL A 316 -7.38 -22.01 -10.62
C VAL A 316 -6.26 -22.45 -11.55
N VAL A 317 -6.14 -23.75 -11.78
CA VAL A 317 -5.27 -24.29 -12.83
C VAL A 317 -5.88 -23.94 -14.19
N GLY A 318 -5.19 -23.11 -14.96
CA GLY A 318 -5.57 -22.72 -16.31
C GLY A 318 -4.99 -23.64 -17.38
N THR A 319 -5.44 -23.44 -18.62
CA THR A 319 -4.95 -24.14 -19.81
C THR A 319 -3.72 -23.47 -20.42
N VAL A 320 -3.46 -22.21 -20.07
CA VAL A 320 -2.30 -21.44 -20.54
C VAL A 320 -1.17 -21.60 -19.54
N ASN A 321 -0.03 -22.11 -20.02
CA ASN A 321 1.20 -22.17 -19.24
C ASN A 321 2.12 -21.01 -19.62
N VAL A 322 2.40 -20.11 -18.67
CA VAL A 322 3.31 -18.98 -18.88
C VAL A 322 4.70 -19.41 -18.45
N THR A 323 5.72 -19.19 -19.29
CA THR A 323 7.11 -19.62 -19.03
C THR A 323 8.07 -18.49 -19.34
N THR A 324 8.95 -18.17 -18.40
CA THR A 324 10.00 -17.14 -18.54
C THR A 324 11.18 -17.53 -17.66
N GLN A 325 12.42 -17.33 -18.12
CA GLN A 325 13.66 -17.59 -17.34
C GLN A 325 13.71 -18.98 -16.66
N GLY A 326 13.20 -20.02 -17.33
CA GLY A 326 13.26 -21.41 -16.85
C GLY A 326 12.26 -21.77 -15.75
N ILE A 327 11.33 -20.87 -15.40
CA ILE A 327 10.20 -21.15 -14.52
C ILE A 327 8.88 -21.05 -15.28
N SER A 328 7.90 -21.85 -14.85
CA SER A 328 6.58 -21.86 -15.47
C SER A 328 5.47 -22.03 -14.44
N SER A 329 4.30 -21.49 -14.75
CA SER A 329 3.07 -21.76 -14.03
C SER A 329 1.87 -21.56 -14.94
N ASN A 330 0.88 -22.42 -14.77
CA ASN A 330 -0.45 -22.27 -15.35
C ASN A 330 -1.50 -21.93 -14.28
N VAL A 331 -1.10 -21.63 -13.05
CA VAL A 331 -2.03 -21.27 -11.98
C VAL A 331 -2.42 -19.80 -12.10
N ARG A 332 -3.67 -19.55 -12.48
CA ARG A 332 -4.24 -18.22 -12.68
C ARG A 332 -4.88 -17.71 -11.39
N PRO A 333 -4.46 -16.54 -10.86
CA PRO A 333 -5.21 -15.84 -9.81
C PRO A 333 -6.59 -15.41 -10.31
N THR A 334 -7.63 -15.60 -9.49
CA THR A 334 -9.03 -15.24 -9.81
C THR A 334 -9.57 -14.13 -8.90
N VAL A 335 -8.72 -13.55 -8.05
CA VAL A 335 -9.09 -12.53 -7.06
C VAL A 335 -9.64 -11.25 -7.71
N TYR A 336 -9.13 -10.90 -8.89
CA TYR A 336 -9.53 -9.71 -9.65
C TYR A 336 -10.12 -10.12 -11.01
N PRO A 337 -11.40 -10.54 -11.08
CA PRO A 337 -12.00 -11.08 -12.29
C PRO A 337 -12.37 -10.03 -13.35
N THR A 338 -12.28 -8.72 -13.04
CA THR A 338 -12.51 -7.63 -13.99
C THR A 338 -11.46 -6.53 -13.82
N ASN A 339 -11.24 -5.73 -14.87
CA ASN A 339 -10.38 -4.54 -14.84
C ASN A 339 -10.90 -3.41 -13.95
N VAL A 340 -12.05 -3.59 -13.29
CA VAL A 340 -12.62 -2.65 -12.33
C VAL A 340 -12.86 -3.28 -10.95
N THR A 341 -12.41 -4.53 -10.73
CA THR A 341 -12.56 -5.19 -9.42
C THR A 341 -11.80 -4.38 -8.36
N PRO A 342 -12.42 -3.99 -7.25
CA PRO A 342 -11.74 -3.26 -6.18
C PRO A 342 -10.65 -4.08 -5.49
N VAL A 343 -9.65 -3.39 -4.92
CA VAL A 343 -8.56 -3.98 -4.15
C VAL A 343 -8.73 -3.60 -2.66
N PRO A 344 -8.80 -4.56 -1.72
CA PRO A 344 -9.08 -4.28 -0.31
C PRO A 344 -7.90 -3.59 0.38
N ILE A 345 -8.13 -2.43 1.02
CA ILE A 345 -7.12 -1.75 1.83
C ILE A 345 -7.03 -2.41 3.21
N ILE A 346 -8.18 -2.73 3.80
CA ILE A 346 -8.35 -3.51 5.03
C ILE A 346 -9.79 -4.04 5.10
N ARG A 347 -9.98 -5.26 5.61
CA ARG A 347 -11.27 -5.94 5.68
C ARG A 347 -11.44 -6.76 6.96
N ASN A 348 -12.68 -7.10 7.30
CA ASN A 348 -13.04 -7.72 8.58
C ASN A 348 -12.31 -9.05 8.83
N GLU A 349 -12.15 -9.90 7.81
CA GLU A 349 -11.39 -11.15 7.95
C GLU A 349 -9.95 -10.91 8.42
N GLU A 350 -9.29 -9.86 7.94
CA GLU A 350 -7.96 -9.49 8.40
C GLU A 350 -7.99 -9.02 9.86
N LEU A 351 -9.00 -8.24 10.26
CA LEU A 351 -9.14 -7.77 11.65
C LEU A 351 -9.30 -8.94 12.62
N ILE A 352 -10.05 -9.97 12.24
CA ILE A 352 -10.20 -11.20 13.05
C ILE A 352 -8.84 -11.91 13.19
N LEU A 353 -8.06 -12.00 12.11
CA LEU A 353 -6.71 -12.57 12.16
C LEU A 353 -5.72 -11.71 12.96
N ILE A 354 -5.86 -10.38 12.92
CA ILE A 354 -5.09 -9.46 13.77
C ILE A 354 -5.43 -9.67 15.25
N ARG A 355 -6.71 -9.85 15.59
CA ARG A 355 -7.13 -10.14 16.96
C ARG A 355 -6.65 -11.52 17.43
N ALA A 356 -6.67 -12.53 16.56
CA ALA A 356 -6.06 -13.82 16.82
C ALA A 356 -4.56 -13.67 17.11
N GLU A 357 -3.83 -12.96 16.25
CA GLU A 357 -2.39 -12.72 16.38
C GLU A 357 -2.03 -12.00 17.69
N ALA A 358 -2.74 -10.92 18.03
CA ALA A 358 -2.55 -10.21 19.29
C ALA A 358 -2.80 -11.12 20.50
N ASN A 359 -3.85 -11.96 20.46
CA ASN A 359 -4.12 -12.92 21.53
C ASN A 359 -3.05 -14.00 21.65
N ILE A 360 -2.48 -14.48 20.53
CA ILE A 360 -1.33 -15.41 20.57
C ILE A 360 -0.14 -14.73 21.27
N GLY A 361 0.18 -13.49 20.89
CA GLY A 361 1.28 -12.73 21.48
C GLY A 361 1.11 -12.42 22.97
N LEU A 362 -0.13 -12.36 23.47
CA LEU A 362 -0.46 -12.17 24.89
C LEU A 362 -0.60 -13.51 25.65
N GLY A 363 -0.46 -14.65 25.00
CA GLY A 363 -0.66 -15.97 25.62
C GLY A 363 -2.13 -16.39 25.80
N ASN A 364 -3.08 -15.61 25.26
CA ASN A 364 -4.52 -15.87 25.32
C ASN A 364 -4.96 -16.93 24.28
N ARG A 365 -4.45 -18.17 24.43
CA ARG A 365 -4.64 -19.24 23.42
C ARG A 365 -6.10 -19.53 23.09
N ALA A 366 -6.99 -19.61 24.08
CA ALA A 366 -8.40 -19.93 23.85
C ALA A 366 -9.12 -18.87 22.97
N ALA A 367 -8.82 -17.59 23.21
CA ALA A 367 -9.34 -16.49 22.39
C ALA A 367 -8.77 -16.54 20.96
N ALA A 368 -7.47 -16.81 20.83
CA ALA A 368 -6.85 -16.99 19.52
C ALA A 368 -7.44 -18.17 18.73
N ILE A 369 -7.64 -19.33 19.36
CA ILE A 369 -8.26 -20.51 18.74
C ILE A 369 -9.68 -20.18 18.28
N THR A 370 -10.43 -19.39 19.06
CA THR A 370 -11.78 -18.96 18.68
C THR A 370 -11.78 -18.14 17.39
N ASP A 371 -10.91 -17.13 17.29
CA ASP A 371 -10.79 -16.29 16.09
C ASP A 371 -10.25 -17.06 14.88
N LEU A 372 -9.25 -17.91 15.07
CA LEU A 372 -8.72 -18.79 14.01
C LEU A 372 -9.81 -19.73 13.51
N ASN A 373 -10.54 -20.40 14.42
CA ASN A 373 -11.63 -21.29 14.05
C ASN A 373 -12.74 -20.56 13.29
N PHE A 374 -13.04 -19.31 13.67
CA PHE A 374 -14.01 -18.51 12.95
C PHE A 374 -13.62 -18.32 11.48
N VAL A 375 -12.40 -17.88 11.19
CA VAL A 375 -11.93 -17.70 9.80
C VAL A 375 -11.77 -19.05 9.08
N ARG A 376 -11.16 -20.02 9.76
CA ARG A 376 -10.87 -21.36 9.21
C ARG A 376 -12.13 -22.09 8.74
N THR A 377 -13.20 -22.05 9.52
CA THR A 377 -14.46 -22.73 9.21
C THR A 377 -15.32 -21.94 8.22
N ASN A 378 -15.44 -20.62 8.38
CA ASN A 378 -16.33 -19.83 7.54
C ASN A 378 -15.73 -19.44 6.18
N SER A 379 -14.44 -19.08 6.16
CA SER A 379 -13.75 -18.67 4.94
C SER A 379 -13.09 -19.87 4.25
N GLY A 380 -12.39 -20.71 5.02
CA GLY A 380 -11.66 -21.86 4.47
C GLY A 380 -12.50 -23.12 4.32
N GLY A 381 -13.62 -23.24 5.05
CA GLY A 381 -14.38 -24.48 5.13
C GLY A 381 -13.59 -25.65 5.71
N LEU A 382 -12.50 -25.35 6.42
CA LEU A 382 -11.63 -26.35 7.04
C LEU A 382 -12.21 -26.78 8.40
N PRO A 383 -11.86 -27.99 8.88
CA PRO A 383 -12.20 -28.41 10.24
C PRO A 383 -11.64 -27.44 11.28
N ALA A 384 -12.41 -27.16 12.32
CA ALA A 384 -11.94 -26.37 13.46
C ALA A 384 -10.74 -27.07 14.15
N LEU A 385 -9.82 -26.27 14.68
CA LEU A 385 -8.84 -26.71 15.66
C LEU A 385 -9.57 -27.13 16.94
N ALA A 386 -9.06 -28.17 17.60
CA ALA A 386 -9.55 -28.56 18.92
C ALA A 386 -9.38 -27.40 19.93
N SER A 387 -10.30 -27.30 20.90
CA SER A 387 -10.24 -26.25 21.93
C SER A 387 -8.97 -26.29 22.77
N ASP A 388 -8.37 -27.47 22.91
CA ASP A 388 -7.14 -27.77 23.62
C ASP A 388 -5.94 -27.96 22.66
N PHE A 389 -6.03 -27.46 21.42
CA PHE A 389 -4.97 -27.60 20.42
C PHE A 389 -3.61 -27.17 20.99
N ALA A 390 -2.72 -28.14 21.16
CA ALA A 390 -1.39 -27.96 21.77
C ALA A 390 -0.31 -27.54 20.77
N GLY A 391 -0.63 -27.49 19.47
CA GLY A 391 0.33 -27.14 18.41
C GLY A 391 0.67 -25.65 18.37
N ASP A 392 1.54 -25.30 17.41
CA ASP A 392 1.97 -23.92 17.19
C ASP A 392 0.87 -23.08 16.52
N LEU A 393 0.27 -22.16 17.28
CA LEU A 393 -0.76 -21.25 16.78
C LEU A 393 -0.21 -20.22 15.79
N ILE A 394 1.09 -19.91 15.81
CA ILE A 394 1.68 -19.03 14.80
C ILE A 394 1.68 -19.73 13.44
N THR A 395 2.01 -21.02 13.38
CA THR A 395 1.88 -21.80 12.14
C THR A 395 0.45 -21.79 11.61
N GLU A 396 -0.55 -21.96 12.47
CA GLU A 396 -1.96 -21.91 12.07
C GLU A 396 -2.40 -20.51 11.59
N LEU A 397 -2.00 -19.46 12.32
CA LEU A 397 -2.24 -18.08 11.95
C LEU A 397 -1.64 -17.74 10.59
N LEU A 398 -0.37 -18.11 10.35
CA LEU A 398 0.33 -17.81 9.10
C LEU A 398 -0.27 -18.56 7.92
N TYR A 399 -0.75 -19.79 8.13
CA TYR A 399 -1.53 -20.50 7.13
C TYR A 399 -2.82 -19.73 6.80
N ASP A 400 -3.60 -19.35 7.82
CA ASP A 400 -4.85 -18.65 7.58
C ASP A 400 -4.64 -17.29 6.92
N ARG A 401 -3.63 -16.52 7.34
CA ARG A 401 -3.25 -15.24 6.72
C ARG A 401 -2.83 -15.40 5.26
N ARG A 402 -2.02 -16.41 4.92
CA ARG A 402 -1.59 -16.68 3.53
C ARG A 402 -2.78 -16.87 2.59
N TYR A 403 -3.78 -17.65 2.98
CA TYR A 403 -4.92 -17.94 2.12
C TYR A 403 -5.99 -16.83 2.17
N SER A 404 -6.24 -16.29 3.37
CA SER A 404 -7.18 -15.19 3.54
C SER A 404 -6.70 -13.91 2.88
N LEU A 405 -5.40 -13.61 2.82
CA LEU A 405 -4.87 -12.34 2.29
C LEU A 405 -4.08 -12.51 0.98
N PHE A 406 -4.24 -13.67 0.31
CA PHE A 406 -3.56 -13.95 -0.95
C PHE A 406 -3.78 -12.84 -1.98
N PHE A 407 -2.67 -12.33 -2.53
CA PHE A 407 -2.63 -11.28 -3.54
C PHE A 407 -3.18 -9.92 -3.09
N GLU A 408 -3.19 -9.68 -1.77
CA GLU A 408 -3.54 -8.41 -1.14
C GLU A 408 -2.24 -7.81 -0.54
N TYR A 409 -1.53 -6.94 -1.28
CA TYR A 409 -0.36 -6.18 -0.79
C TYR A 409 0.84 -6.99 -0.22
N GLY A 410 0.97 -8.28 -0.52
CA GLY A 410 2.13 -9.12 -0.18
C GLY A 410 2.37 -9.33 1.32
N HIS A 411 1.30 -9.49 2.10
CA HIS A 411 1.39 -9.74 3.54
C HIS A 411 2.27 -10.94 3.90
N ARG A 412 2.26 -12.01 3.10
CA ARG A 412 3.04 -13.23 3.38
C ARG A 412 4.54 -12.96 3.52
N TRP A 413 5.10 -12.07 2.70
CA TRP A 413 6.52 -11.72 2.79
C TRP A 413 6.84 -11.04 4.13
N VAL A 414 6.02 -10.07 4.51
CA VAL A 414 6.16 -9.31 5.76
C VAL A 414 5.99 -10.24 6.96
N ASP A 415 4.98 -11.11 6.94
CA ASP A 415 4.71 -12.07 8.00
C ASP A 415 5.85 -13.09 8.14
N SER A 416 6.35 -13.61 7.01
CA SER A 416 7.49 -14.54 6.99
C SER A 416 8.74 -13.89 7.58
N ARG A 417 8.98 -12.60 7.34
CA ARG A 417 10.09 -11.88 7.99
C ARG A 417 9.89 -11.74 9.49
N ARG A 418 8.72 -11.26 9.92
CA ARG A 418 8.41 -11.00 11.33
C ARG A 418 8.54 -12.23 12.21
N TYR A 419 8.21 -13.40 11.67
CA TYR A 419 8.29 -14.67 12.39
C TYR A 419 9.56 -15.49 12.09
N ASN A 420 10.57 -14.89 11.43
CA ASN A 420 11.82 -15.55 11.06
C ASN A 420 11.64 -16.83 10.20
N ARG A 421 10.67 -16.78 9.28
CA ARG A 421 10.28 -17.85 8.35
C ARG A 421 10.57 -17.54 6.88
N LEU A 422 11.40 -16.53 6.59
CA LEU A 422 11.85 -16.26 5.22
C LEU A 422 12.51 -17.50 4.57
N GLY A 423 13.22 -18.32 5.37
CA GLY A 423 13.82 -19.57 4.88
C GLY A 423 12.81 -20.63 4.45
N GLU A 424 11.53 -20.51 4.85
CA GLU A 424 10.45 -21.41 4.43
C GLU A 424 9.84 -20.98 3.08
N LEU A 425 10.20 -19.80 2.56
CA LEU A 425 9.73 -19.34 1.25
C LEU A 425 10.42 -20.12 0.14
N ARG A 426 9.63 -20.93 -0.57
CA ARG A 426 10.13 -21.81 -1.62
C ARG A 426 10.81 -21.04 -2.76
N LYS A 427 11.97 -21.54 -3.16
CA LYS A 427 12.68 -21.12 -4.37
C LYS A 427 12.20 -21.97 -5.54
N GLN A 428 11.78 -21.33 -6.64
CA GLN A 428 11.35 -22.03 -7.86
C GLN A 428 12.53 -22.65 -8.61
N LEU A 429 13.71 -22.02 -8.53
CA LEU A 429 15.00 -22.57 -8.97
C LEU A 429 16.05 -22.40 -7.87
N PRO A 430 17.08 -23.26 -7.78
CA PRO A 430 18.14 -23.12 -6.80
C PRO A 430 18.87 -21.77 -6.83
N SER A 431 18.94 -21.13 -8.01
CA SER A 431 19.52 -19.80 -8.21
C SER A 431 18.69 -18.66 -7.63
N HIS A 432 17.43 -18.90 -7.25
CA HIS A 432 16.56 -17.86 -6.72
C HIS A 432 16.93 -17.49 -5.30
N ARG A 433 16.63 -16.24 -4.92
CA ARG A 433 17.01 -15.62 -3.65
C ARG A 433 15.80 -15.10 -2.89
N VAL A 434 15.82 -15.24 -1.58
CA VAL A 434 14.81 -14.65 -0.68
C VAL A 434 15.40 -13.39 -0.05
N PHE A 435 14.80 -12.24 -0.37
CA PHE A 435 15.25 -10.95 0.16
C PHE A 435 14.55 -10.62 1.47
N PRO A 436 15.28 -10.20 2.52
CA PRO A 436 14.66 -9.80 3.79
C PRO A 436 14.01 -8.42 3.73
N LEU A 437 14.51 -7.54 2.87
CA LEU A 437 14.08 -6.14 2.77
C LEU A 437 14.57 -5.57 1.43
N VAL A 438 14.12 -4.37 1.09
CA VAL A 438 14.45 -3.72 -0.18
C VAL A 438 15.26 -2.45 0.09
N PRO A 439 16.35 -2.19 -0.64
CA PRO A 439 17.19 -1.01 -0.42
C PRO A 439 16.45 0.31 -0.69
N ILE A 440 17.07 1.40 -0.24
CA ILE A 440 16.60 2.76 -0.51
C ILE A 440 16.89 3.07 -1.99
N PRO A 441 15.95 3.70 -2.73
CA PRO A 441 16.16 4.00 -4.15
C PRO A 441 17.37 4.90 -4.39
N ILE A 442 18.04 4.69 -5.52
CA ILE A 442 19.28 5.40 -5.87
C ILE A 442 19.10 6.92 -5.91
N ASP A 443 17.92 7.40 -6.33
CA ASP A 443 17.66 8.83 -6.41
C ASP A 443 17.72 9.47 -5.02
N GLU A 444 17.18 8.82 -3.98
CA GLU A 444 17.30 9.28 -2.59
C GLU A 444 18.74 9.20 -2.09
N CYS A 445 19.46 8.15 -2.46
CA CYS A 445 20.86 7.95 -2.07
C CYS A 445 21.79 9.00 -2.67
N ASN A 446 21.61 9.33 -3.94
CA ASN A 446 22.43 10.28 -4.68
C ASN A 446 22.33 11.71 -4.13
N GLN A 447 21.19 12.06 -3.53
CA GLN A 447 21.03 13.36 -2.90
C GLN A 447 21.85 13.50 -1.61
N ARG A 448 22.19 12.39 -0.93
CA ARG A 448 22.76 12.40 0.44
C ARG A 448 24.26 12.14 0.45
N THR A 449 25.03 13.14 0.06
CA THR A 449 26.50 13.03 -0.08
C THR A 449 27.27 13.13 1.24
N THR A 450 26.69 13.74 2.28
CA THR A 450 27.36 13.97 3.57
C THR A 450 27.08 12.89 4.61
N ALA A 451 25.92 12.22 4.53
CA ALA A 451 25.51 11.15 5.42
C ALA A 451 24.62 10.15 4.67
N LEU A 452 25.25 9.12 4.08
CA LEU A 452 24.54 8.08 3.34
C LEU A 452 23.63 7.27 4.27
N PRO A 453 22.33 7.12 3.95
CA PRO A 453 21.44 6.24 4.68
C PRO A 453 21.92 4.80 4.67
N ARG A 454 21.68 4.06 5.76
CA ARG A 454 22.07 2.65 5.90
C ARG A 454 21.53 1.74 4.78
N GLY A 455 20.41 2.12 4.17
CA GLY A 455 19.78 1.37 3.10
C GLY A 455 20.28 1.66 1.69
N CYS A 456 21.28 2.54 1.52
CA CYS A 456 21.96 2.79 0.26
C CYS A 456 23.03 1.73 -0.03
N VAL A 457 22.59 0.46 -0.04
CA VAL A 457 23.46 -0.72 -0.18
C VAL A 457 22.77 -1.78 -1.04
N ASN A 458 23.55 -2.68 -1.63
CA ASN A 458 22.99 -3.86 -2.29
C ASN A 458 22.49 -4.87 -1.24
N VAL A 459 21.30 -5.43 -1.46
CA VAL A 459 20.72 -6.50 -0.63
C VAL A 459 20.85 -7.82 -1.37
N ALA A 460 21.75 -8.68 -0.88
CA ALA A 460 22.10 -9.92 -1.57
C ALA A 460 20.98 -10.97 -1.56
N GLY A 461 20.16 -11.05 -0.50
CA GLY A 461 19.19 -12.15 -0.30
C GLY A 461 19.87 -13.50 -0.06
N ASN A 462 19.09 -14.47 0.45
CA ASN A 462 19.56 -15.83 0.77
C ASN A 462 19.12 -16.87 -0.24
#